data_AF-A0A9N9BH18-F1
#
_entry.id   AF-A0A9N9BH18-F1
#
_cell.length_a   1.000
_cell.length_b   1.000
_cell.length_c   1.000
_cell.angle_alpha   90.00
_cell.angle_beta   90.00
_cell.angle_gamma   90.00
#
_symmetry.space_group_name_H-M   'P 1'
#
loop_
_entity.id
_entity.type
_entity.pdbx_description
1 polymer ?
#
loop_
_entity_poly.entity_id
_entity_poly.type
_entity_poly.pdbx_seq_one_letter_code
_entity_poly.pdbx_strand_id
1 'polypeptide(L)'
;MENNDTLILNWTPFFGEQTWEHYRIDYCGSDLPPCLITHNPTYLIQSHLLVFHAPDVNWEDLPDKEIRNIYNNKMPWVYYSAEAPAREWEFDDDKMKMFEFSLSYRLDSDFPSTYLDEDLTAIIRSPSYQFKDRKQVPVAWVVSNCHASNGVVPIVDGPSDYTPFAPTNHSLIQIDQFSSPEDLASYILSLSENEQAYTSYLSYKNNSTPLSEEFVKYWQ
;
A
#
# COMPACT_ATOMS: atom_id res chain seq x y z
N MET A 1 6.54 -28.06 -16.81
CA MET A 1 5.56 -27.20 -17.52
C MET A 1 4.64 -28.13 -18.26
N GLU A 2 3.39 -28.23 -17.81
CA GLU A 2 2.36 -28.93 -18.59
C GLU A 2 1.92 -28.00 -19.73
N ASN A 3 1.46 -28.57 -20.84
CA ASN A 3 1.37 -27.89 -22.14
C ASN A 3 0.28 -26.79 -22.21
N ASN A 4 -0.40 -26.47 -21.11
CA ASN A 4 -1.54 -25.55 -21.03
C ASN A 4 -1.45 -24.54 -19.87
N ASP A 5 -0.36 -24.48 -19.10
CA ASP A 5 -0.27 -23.55 -17.96
C ASP A 5 -0.23 -22.07 -18.41
N THR A 6 -0.93 -21.19 -17.69
CA THR A 6 -0.86 -19.74 -17.93
C THR A 6 0.42 -19.19 -17.30
N LEU A 7 1.37 -18.75 -18.12
CA LEU A 7 2.64 -18.24 -17.59
C LEU A 7 2.58 -16.74 -17.26
N ILE A 8 2.97 -16.40 -16.03
CA ILE A 8 3.20 -15.05 -15.53
C ILE A 8 4.71 -14.86 -15.39
N LEU A 9 5.27 -13.88 -16.09
CA LEU A 9 6.69 -13.54 -15.97
C LEU A 9 6.84 -12.30 -15.08
N ASN A 10 7.42 -12.50 -13.89
CA ASN A 10 7.90 -11.41 -13.07
C ASN A 10 9.17 -10.88 -13.72
N TRP A 11 9.06 -9.74 -14.42
CA TRP A 11 10.18 -9.14 -15.12
C TRP A 11 11.22 -8.60 -14.13
N THR A 12 10.75 -7.99 -13.05
CA THR A 12 11.61 -7.51 -11.96
C THR A 12 11.53 -8.45 -10.75
N PRO A 13 12.59 -8.54 -9.94
CA PRO A 13 12.55 -9.25 -8.69
C PRO A 13 11.67 -8.50 -7.66
N PHE A 14 11.36 -9.18 -6.55
CA PHE A 14 10.70 -8.57 -5.40
C PHE A 14 11.76 -8.23 -4.34
N PHE A 15 12.13 -6.95 -4.23
CA PHE A 15 13.23 -6.46 -3.39
C PHE A 15 14.55 -7.21 -3.63
N GLY A 16 14.89 -7.42 -4.90
CA GLY A 16 16.09 -8.16 -5.31
C GLY A 16 15.98 -9.69 -5.24
N GLU A 17 14.88 -10.26 -4.75
CA GLU A 17 14.67 -11.71 -4.67
C GLU A 17 13.72 -12.24 -5.76
N GLN A 18 13.98 -13.45 -6.26
CA GLN A 18 13.08 -14.17 -7.19
C GLN A 18 11.96 -14.89 -6.44
N THR A 19 11.20 -14.12 -5.65
CA THR A 19 10.13 -14.67 -4.81
C THR A 19 9.06 -15.32 -5.67
N TRP A 20 8.60 -16.52 -5.28
CA TRP A 20 7.57 -17.30 -5.99
C TRP A 20 8.00 -17.89 -7.34
N GLU A 21 9.30 -18.05 -7.60
CA GLU A 21 9.76 -18.82 -8.76
C GLU A 21 9.17 -20.24 -8.77
N HIS A 22 8.57 -20.64 -9.90
CA HIS A 22 7.82 -21.89 -10.07
C HIS A 22 6.60 -22.04 -9.15
N TYR A 23 6.14 -20.97 -8.50
CA TYR A 23 4.91 -21.02 -7.72
C TYR A 23 3.72 -21.24 -8.66
N ARG A 24 2.89 -22.21 -8.29
CA ARG A 24 1.70 -22.61 -9.04
C ARG A 24 0.46 -22.10 -8.32
N ILE A 25 -0.29 -21.26 -9.03
CA ILE A 25 -1.58 -20.74 -8.59
C ILE A 25 -2.64 -21.66 -9.17
N ASP A 26 -3.22 -22.50 -8.33
CA ASP A 26 -4.20 -23.52 -8.73
C ASP A 26 -5.60 -22.95 -9.06
N TYR A 27 -5.79 -21.65 -8.83
CA TYR A 27 -7.05 -20.96 -9.10
C TYR A 27 -6.79 -19.63 -9.81
N CYS A 28 -6.89 -19.65 -11.14
CA CYS A 28 -6.83 -18.44 -11.98
C CYS A 28 -8.20 -18.04 -12.53
N GLY A 29 -9.28 -18.52 -11.91
CA GLY A 29 -10.66 -18.44 -12.39
C GLY A 29 -11.23 -19.82 -12.69
N SER A 30 -12.56 -19.95 -12.63
CA SER A 30 -13.27 -21.25 -12.63
C SER A 30 -13.02 -22.14 -13.86
N ASP A 31 -12.54 -21.57 -14.96
CA ASP A 31 -12.32 -22.24 -16.25
C ASP A 31 -10.92 -22.02 -16.84
N LEU A 32 -9.98 -21.45 -16.07
CA LEU A 32 -8.63 -21.16 -16.55
C LEU A 32 -7.62 -22.19 -16.02
N PRO A 33 -6.61 -22.56 -16.84
CA PRO A 33 -5.54 -23.43 -16.37
C PRO A 33 -4.75 -22.75 -15.24
N PRO A 34 -4.05 -23.52 -14.41
CA PRO A 34 -3.21 -22.99 -13.34
C PRO A 34 -2.24 -21.94 -13.89
N CYS A 35 -1.95 -20.93 -13.08
CA CYS A 35 -0.91 -19.97 -13.43
C CYS A 35 0.43 -20.40 -12.82
N LEU A 36 1.50 -20.25 -13.59
CA LEU A 36 2.85 -20.49 -13.14
C LEU A 36 3.62 -19.18 -13.16
N ILE A 37 4.31 -18.87 -12.06
CA ILE A 37 5.19 -17.70 -11.97
C ILE A 37 6.62 -18.11 -12.32
N THR A 38 7.29 -17.29 -13.13
CA THR A 38 8.73 -17.39 -13.39
C THR A 38 9.36 -16.00 -13.48
N HIS A 39 10.67 -15.90 -13.25
CA HIS A 39 11.53 -14.74 -13.49
C HIS A 39 12.47 -14.97 -14.67
N ASN A 40 12.38 -16.14 -15.34
CA ASN A 40 13.29 -16.48 -16.40
C ASN A 40 12.87 -15.79 -17.73
N PRO A 41 13.65 -14.81 -18.22
CA PRO A 41 13.26 -14.01 -19.38
C PRO A 41 13.24 -14.80 -20.68
N THR A 42 13.81 -16.02 -20.70
CA THR A 42 13.70 -16.90 -21.88
C THR A 42 12.26 -17.30 -22.20
N TYR A 43 11.33 -17.17 -21.24
CA TYR A 43 9.91 -17.42 -21.44
C TYR A 43 9.07 -16.17 -21.79
N LEU A 44 9.71 -15.04 -22.12
CA LEU A 44 9.03 -13.79 -22.42
C LEU A 44 7.92 -13.94 -23.47
N ILE A 45 8.18 -14.66 -24.56
CA ILE A 45 7.20 -14.83 -25.66
C ILE A 45 6.09 -15.83 -25.28
N GLN A 46 6.35 -16.78 -24.38
CA GLN A 46 5.37 -17.75 -23.88
C GLN A 46 4.49 -17.17 -22.75
N SER A 47 4.92 -16.05 -22.17
CA SER A 47 4.22 -15.39 -21.08
C SER A 47 2.93 -14.73 -21.56
N HIS A 48 1.95 -14.63 -20.66
CA HIS A 48 0.66 -14.00 -20.93
C HIS A 48 0.61 -12.56 -20.42
N LEU A 49 1.41 -12.24 -19.41
CA LEU A 49 1.58 -10.92 -18.85
C LEU A 49 2.95 -10.80 -18.18
N LEU A 50 3.38 -9.56 -17.99
CA LEU A 50 4.59 -9.23 -17.24
C LEU A 50 4.22 -8.50 -15.96
N VAL A 51 4.78 -8.91 -14.83
CA VAL A 51 4.64 -8.21 -13.55
C VAL A 51 5.92 -7.47 -13.25
N PHE A 52 5.78 -6.19 -12.88
CA PHE A 52 6.88 -5.32 -12.48
C PHE A 52 6.65 -4.89 -11.05
N HIS A 53 7.39 -5.47 -10.13
CA HIS A 53 7.50 -4.92 -8.80
C HIS A 53 8.14 -3.53 -8.88
N ALA A 54 7.34 -2.50 -8.62
CA ALA A 54 7.70 -1.09 -8.79
C ALA A 54 9.00 -0.73 -8.09
N PRO A 55 9.28 -1.25 -6.87
CA PRO A 55 10.55 -1.00 -6.23
C PRO A 55 11.82 -1.36 -7.01
N ASP A 56 11.74 -2.36 -7.87
CA ASP A 56 12.86 -2.98 -8.57
C ASP A 56 12.86 -2.63 -10.07
N VAL A 57 12.00 -1.72 -10.52
CA VAL A 57 11.96 -1.28 -11.92
C VAL A 57 13.26 -0.56 -12.28
N ASN A 58 13.97 -1.13 -13.27
CA ASN A 58 15.09 -0.51 -13.93
C ASN A 58 14.68 -0.05 -15.33
N TRP A 59 14.69 1.27 -15.57
CA TRP A 59 14.28 1.88 -16.83
C TRP A 59 15.22 1.58 -18.01
N GLU A 60 16.45 1.11 -17.73
CA GLU A 60 17.41 0.68 -18.75
C GLU A 60 17.24 -0.79 -19.16
N ASP A 61 16.48 -1.57 -18.38
CA ASP A 61 16.26 -3.00 -18.59
C ASP A 61 14.76 -3.30 -18.65
N LEU A 62 14.14 -2.83 -19.73
CA LEU A 62 12.72 -3.03 -20.01
C LEU A 62 12.56 -3.79 -21.34
N PRO A 63 11.57 -4.69 -21.45
CA PRO A 63 11.26 -5.33 -22.71
C PRO A 63 10.65 -4.30 -23.68
N ASP A 64 10.68 -4.61 -24.98
CA ASP A 64 9.97 -3.78 -25.96
C ASP A 64 8.46 -3.80 -25.66
N LYS A 65 7.85 -2.61 -25.55
CA LYS A 65 6.43 -2.49 -25.25
C LYS A 65 5.54 -3.01 -26.39
N GLU A 66 6.07 -3.12 -27.60
CA GLU A 66 5.38 -3.68 -28.77
C GLU A 66 5.57 -5.20 -28.92
N ILE A 67 6.23 -5.85 -27.95
CA ILE A 67 6.40 -7.30 -27.97
C ILE A 67 5.05 -8.03 -27.91
N ARG A 68 4.98 -9.13 -28.64
CA ARG A 68 3.80 -9.99 -28.72
C ARG A 68 4.14 -11.41 -28.30
N ASN A 69 3.21 -12.05 -27.60
CA ASN A 69 3.37 -13.44 -27.18
C ASN A 69 3.12 -14.42 -28.34
N ILE A 70 3.26 -15.73 -28.07
CA ILE A 70 3.02 -16.81 -29.05
C ILE A 70 1.61 -16.78 -29.67
N TYR A 71 0.65 -16.13 -29.01
CA TYR A 71 -0.73 -15.97 -29.49
C TYR A 71 -0.96 -14.65 -30.24
N ASN A 72 0.11 -13.90 -30.52
CA ASN A 72 0.11 -12.60 -31.19
C ASN A 72 -0.62 -11.48 -30.40
N ASN A 73 -0.84 -11.68 -29.11
CA ASN A 73 -1.39 -10.65 -28.22
C ASN A 73 -0.27 -9.71 -27.77
N LYS A 74 -0.58 -8.41 -27.65
CA LYS A 74 0.35 -7.44 -27.03
C LYS A 74 0.53 -7.83 -25.57
N MET A 75 1.77 -7.75 -25.08
CA MET A 75 2.11 -8.15 -23.72
C MET A 75 1.67 -7.06 -22.71
N PRO A 76 0.65 -7.32 -21.86
CA PRO A 76 0.28 -6.37 -20.82
C PRO A 76 1.33 -6.36 -19.71
N TRP A 77 1.60 -5.16 -19.19
CA TRP A 77 2.48 -4.93 -18.06
C TRP A 77 1.62 -4.59 -16.85
N VAL A 78 1.90 -5.27 -15.75
CA VAL A 78 1.22 -5.11 -14.48
C VAL A 78 2.17 -4.38 -13.55
N TYR A 79 1.79 -3.18 -13.13
CA TYR A 79 2.46 -2.46 -12.03
C TYR A 79 2.15 -3.20 -10.73
N TYR A 80 3.17 -3.57 -9.96
CA TYR A 80 3.00 -4.21 -8.66
C TYR A 80 3.66 -3.37 -7.56
N SER A 81 2.87 -2.89 -6.61
CA SER A 81 3.38 -2.30 -5.36
C SER A 81 2.46 -2.60 -4.19
N ALA A 82 3.03 -3.08 -3.09
CA ALA A 82 2.36 -3.17 -1.80
C ALA A 82 2.57 -1.90 -0.95
N GLU A 83 3.37 -0.96 -1.42
CA GLU A 83 3.79 0.23 -0.68
C GLU A 83 3.25 1.51 -1.31
N ALA A 84 3.15 2.57 -0.50
CA ALA A 84 2.85 3.89 -1.03
C ALA A 84 3.92 4.33 -2.05
N PRO A 85 3.54 5.06 -3.12
CA PRO A 85 4.49 5.56 -4.11
C PRO A 85 5.63 6.32 -3.43
N ALA A 86 6.86 5.90 -3.70
CA ALA A 86 8.05 6.43 -3.04
C ALA A 86 9.11 6.90 -4.04
N ARG A 87 8.97 6.57 -5.33
CA ARG A 87 9.91 6.92 -6.38
C ARG A 87 9.35 8.03 -7.25
N GLU A 88 10.22 8.94 -7.68
CA GLU A 88 9.84 10.08 -8.54
C GLU A 88 9.12 9.63 -9.82
N TRP A 89 9.50 8.49 -10.38
CA TRP A 89 8.90 7.99 -11.61
C TRP A 89 7.44 7.56 -11.45
N GLU A 90 7.00 7.21 -10.24
CA GLU A 90 5.61 6.82 -9.99
C GLU A 90 4.66 8.03 -10.08
N PHE A 91 5.21 9.24 -10.14
CA PHE A 91 4.50 10.49 -10.38
C PHE A 91 4.65 11.00 -11.83
N ASP A 92 5.32 10.24 -12.69
CA ASP A 92 5.48 10.55 -14.12
C ASP A 92 4.39 9.81 -14.91
N ASP A 93 3.45 10.57 -15.45
CA ASP A 93 2.29 10.05 -16.18
C ASP A 93 2.68 9.15 -17.37
N ASP A 94 3.75 9.48 -18.09
CA ASP A 94 4.14 8.73 -19.29
C ASP A 94 4.77 7.39 -18.93
N LYS A 95 5.49 7.35 -17.81
CA LYS A 95 5.99 6.12 -17.20
C LYS A 95 4.88 5.25 -16.65
N MET A 96 3.92 5.84 -15.95
CA MET A 96 2.79 5.10 -15.39
C MET A 96 1.86 4.54 -16.48
N LYS A 97 1.67 5.26 -17.60
CA LYS A 97 0.89 4.77 -18.76
C LYS A 97 1.47 3.53 -19.44
N MET A 98 2.71 3.14 -19.15
CA MET A 98 3.27 1.90 -19.68
C MET A 98 2.67 0.65 -19.03
N PHE A 99 2.03 0.78 -17.87
CA PHE A 99 1.39 -0.33 -17.18
C PHE A 99 -0.11 -0.33 -17.49
N GLU A 100 -0.61 -1.41 -18.09
CA GLU A 100 -2.04 -1.55 -18.41
C GLU A 100 -2.87 -1.90 -17.19
N PHE A 101 -2.27 -2.60 -16.22
CA PHE A 101 -2.96 -3.03 -15.01
C PHE A 101 -2.15 -2.74 -13.76
N SER A 102 -2.85 -2.70 -12.64
CA SER A 102 -2.30 -2.45 -11.31
C SER A 102 -2.62 -3.61 -10.37
N LEU A 103 -1.58 -4.11 -9.69
CA LEU A 103 -1.62 -5.04 -8.58
C LEU A 103 -1.15 -4.28 -7.33
N SER A 104 -2.04 -3.90 -6.43
CA SER A 104 -1.66 -3.11 -5.25
C SER A 104 -2.62 -3.25 -4.08
N TYR A 105 -2.23 -2.73 -2.91
CA TYR A 105 -3.09 -2.71 -1.73
C TYR A 105 -4.32 -1.79 -1.87
N ARG A 106 -4.34 -0.91 -2.88
CA ARG A 106 -5.44 0.03 -3.09
C ARG A 106 -6.67 -0.71 -3.61
N LEU A 107 -7.85 -0.36 -3.09
CA LEU A 107 -9.10 -1.02 -3.48
C LEU A 107 -9.58 -0.66 -4.90
N ASP A 108 -9.01 0.38 -5.50
CA ASP A 108 -9.25 0.79 -6.88
C ASP A 108 -8.23 0.20 -7.88
N SER A 109 -7.33 -0.66 -7.42
CA SER A 109 -6.42 -1.43 -8.27
C SER A 109 -7.21 -2.44 -9.14
N ASP A 110 -6.70 -2.79 -10.32
CA ASP A 110 -7.30 -3.83 -11.18
C ASP A 110 -7.31 -5.19 -10.48
N PHE A 111 -6.21 -5.48 -9.79
CA PHE A 111 -6.02 -6.66 -8.96
C PHE A 111 -5.64 -6.22 -7.54
N PRO A 112 -6.60 -5.94 -6.64
CA PRO A 112 -6.23 -5.53 -5.29
C PRO A 112 -5.63 -6.69 -4.50
N SER A 113 -4.40 -6.52 -4.04
CA SER A 113 -3.65 -7.42 -3.16
C SER A 113 -3.46 -6.73 -1.81
N THR A 114 -4.50 -6.82 -0.99
CA THR A 114 -4.54 -6.19 0.33
C THR A 114 -3.74 -6.98 1.36
N TYR A 115 -3.31 -6.31 2.43
CA TYR A 115 -2.75 -6.97 3.63
C TYR A 115 -3.82 -7.69 4.48
N LEU A 116 -5.09 -7.63 4.08
CA LEU A 116 -6.21 -8.24 4.76
C LEU A 116 -6.58 -9.56 4.08
N ASP A 117 -7.20 -10.46 4.85
CA ASP A 117 -7.76 -11.70 4.28
C ASP A 117 -8.91 -11.42 3.28
N GLU A 118 -9.28 -12.46 2.52
CA GLU A 118 -10.30 -12.34 1.47
C GLU A 118 -11.67 -11.92 2.02
N ASP A 119 -12.06 -12.42 3.19
CA ASP A 119 -13.36 -12.14 3.81
C ASP A 119 -13.47 -10.67 4.23
N LEU A 120 -12.43 -10.14 4.90
CA LEU A 120 -12.35 -8.73 5.28
C LEU A 120 -12.28 -7.82 4.06
N THR A 121 -11.55 -8.23 3.02
CA THR A 121 -11.46 -7.48 1.77
C THR A 121 -12.82 -7.38 1.09
N ALA A 122 -13.59 -8.48 1.07
CA ALA A 122 -14.94 -8.49 0.52
C ALA A 122 -15.88 -7.54 1.29
N ILE A 123 -15.80 -7.53 2.63
CA ILE A 123 -16.57 -6.64 3.49
C ILE A 123 -16.24 -5.17 3.21
N ILE A 124 -14.96 -4.81 3.12
CA ILE A 124 -14.53 -3.41 2.94
C ILE A 124 -14.89 -2.89 1.54
N ARG A 125 -14.82 -3.73 0.50
CA ARG A 125 -15.24 -3.34 -0.86
C ARG A 125 -16.75 -3.14 -0.98
N SER A 126 -17.53 -3.81 -0.13
CA SER A 126 -19.00 -3.77 -0.17
C SER A 126 -19.56 -3.37 1.20
N PRO A 127 -19.35 -2.12 1.64
CA PRO A 127 -19.81 -1.69 2.95
C PRO A 127 -21.33 -1.85 3.04
N SER A 128 -21.76 -2.64 4.03
CA SER A 128 -23.18 -2.96 4.27
C SER A 128 -24.00 -1.74 4.72
N TYR A 129 -23.32 -0.69 5.21
CA TYR A 129 -23.93 0.56 5.63
C TYR A 129 -23.54 1.69 4.68
N GLN A 130 -24.54 2.31 4.03
CA GLN A 130 -24.32 3.52 3.25
C GLN A 130 -24.46 4.75 4.14
N PHE A 131 -23.34 5.42 4.39
CA PHE A 131 -23.33 6.68 5.14
C PHE A 131 -24.09 7.76 4.36
N LYS A 132 -25.13 8.33 4.99
CA LYS A 132 -25.90 9.45 4.42
C LYS A 132 -25.08 10.74 4.35
N ASP A 133 -24.16 10.92 5.28
CA ASP A 133 -23.20 12.03 5.33
C ASP A 133 -21.78 11.44 5.35
N ARG A 134 -21.04 11.61 4.24
CA ARG A 134 -19.67 11.11 4.09
C ARG A 134 -18.65 11.90 4.93
N LYS A 135 -19.07 12.94 5.66
CA LYS A 135 -18.19 13.72 6.55
C LYS A 135 -18.12 13.17 7.98
N GLN A 136 -18.96 12.19 8.34
CA GLN A 136 -19.07 11.63 9.69
C GLN A 136 -18.76 10.12 9.73
N VAL A 137 -17.79 9.70 8.93
CA VAL A 137 -17.35 8.29 8.89
C VAL A 137 -16.24 8.07 9.92
N PRO A 138 -16.34 7.04 10.78
CA PRO A 138 -15.23 6.64 11.63
C PRO A 138 -14.07 6.15 10.74
N VAL A 139 -12.86 6.65 11.02
CA VAL A 139 -11.63 6.25 10.33
C VAL A 139 -10.87 5.31 11.24
N ALA A 140 -10.61 4.09 10.76
CA ALA A 140 -9.71 3.15 11.43
C ALA A 140 -8.37 3.12 10.68
N TRP A 141 -7.28 3.34 11.39
CA TRP A 141 -5.92 3.23 10.85
C TRP A 141 -5.17 2.10 11.55
N VAL A 142 -4.78 1.10 10.78
CA VAL A 142 -3.97 -0.04 11.25
C VAL A 142 -2.55 0.12 10.73
N VAL A 143 -1.58 0.19 11.64
CA VAL A 143 -0.14 0.31 11.33
C VAL A 143 0.58 -0.87 11.96
N SER A 144 1.31 -1.62 11.14
CA SER A 144 2.15 -2.75 11.59
C SER A 144 3.61 -2.38 11.82
N ASN A 145 4.05 -1.21 11.34
CA ASN A 145 5.42 -0.72 11.46
C ASN A 145 5.50 0.50 12.39
N CYS A 146 5.85 0.27 13.66
CA CYS A 146 6.05 1.33 14.66
C CYS A 146 7.35 2.14 14.46
N HIS A 147 8.24 1.69 13.55
CA HIS A 147 9.48 2.37 13.17
C HIS A 147 9.35 3.18 11.88
N ALA A 148 8.13 3.39 11.37
CA ALA A 148 7.91 4.24 10.21
C ALA A 148 8.55 5.63 10.44
N SER A 149 9.52 5.97 9.59
CA SER A 149 10.16 7.29 9.54
C SER A 149 9.19 8.39 9.12
N ASN A 150 8.03 8.01 8.59
CA ASN A 150 6.92 8.89 8.28
C ASN A 150 6.45 9.54 9.60
N GLY A 151 6.81 10.80 9.79
CA GLY A 151 6.41 11.64 10.92
C GLY A 151 4.94 12.03 10.80
N VAL A 152 4.05 11.09 11.14
CA VAL A 152 2.60 11.27 11.11
C VAL A 152 2.07 11.50 12.52
N VAL A 153 1.15 12.45 12.65
CA VAL A 153 0.44 12.72 13.90
C VAL A 153 -0.85 11.90 13.91
N PRO A 154 -1.01 10.91 14.80
CA PRO A 154 -2.24 10.13 14.88
C PRO A 154 -3.42 10.99 15.34
N ILE A 155 -4.58 10.80 14.70
CA ILE A 155 -5.88 11.27 15.19
C ILE A 155 -6.61 10.05 15.77
N VAL A 156 -6.98 10.09 17.05
CA VAL A 156 -7.42 8.91 17.81
C VAL A 156 -8.78 9.09 18.45
N ASP A 157 -9.53 8.00 18.51
CA ASP A 157 -10.82 7.84 19.21
C ASP A 157 -10.85 6.44 19.85
N GLY A 158 -11.32 6.34 21.09
CA GLY A 158 -11.17 5.13 21.91
C GLY A 158 -11.12 5.40 23.42
N PRO A 159 -10.04 5.03 24.14
CA PRO A 159 -9.97 5.20 25.58
C PRO A 159 -9.92 6.67 26.02
N SER A 160 -10.46 6.95 27.21
CA SER A 160 -10.33 8.28 27.83
C SER A 160 -8.90 8.63 28.25
N ASP A 161 -7.99 7.65 28.27
CA ASP A 161 -6.59 7.82 28.64
C ASP A 161 -5.68 7.09 27.65
N TYR A 162 -4.91 7.88 26.90
CA TYR A 162 -3.90 7.39 25.96
C TYR A 162 -2.47 7.47 26.50
N THR A 163 -2.25 7.93 27.74
CA THR A 163 -0.91 8.12 28.30
C THR A 163 -0.02 6.87 28.25
N PRO A 164 -0.52 5.62 28.40
CA PRO A 164 0.31 4.43 28.25
C PRO A 164 0.71 4.15 26.80
N PHE A 165 -0.03 4.69 25.82
CA PHE A 165 0.13 4.40 24.39
C PHE A 165 0.77 5.56 23.60
N ALA A 166 0.79 6.76 24.18
CA ALA A 166 1.29 7.98 23.56
C ALA A 166 2.74 8.25 24.02
N PRO A 167 3.69 8.43 23.09
CA PRO A 167 5.08 8.76 23.44
C PRO A 167 5.23 9.98 24.36
N THR A 168 4.37 10.98 24.21
CA THR A 168 4.31 12.19 25.05
C THR A 168 2.84 12.59 25.22
N ASN A 169 2.57 13.62 26.03
CA ASN A 169 1.24 14.24 26.11
C ASN A 169 0.85 15.04 24.85
N HIS A 170 1.80 15.26 23.94
CA HIS A 170 1.65 16.03 22.71
C HIS A 170 2.23 15.25 21.54
N SER A 171 1.69 14.06 21.29
CA SER A 171 2.11 13.18 20.19
C SER A 171 0.94 12.62 19.36
N LEU A 172 -0.29 12.96 19.73
CA LEU A 172 -1.53 12.57 19.05
C LEU A 172 -2.61 13.65 19.23
N ILE A 173 -3.63 13.60 18.39
CA ILE A 173 -4.82 14.47 18.44
C ILE A 173 -6.00 13.59 18.85
N GLN A 174 -6.65 13.90 19.97
CA GLN A 174 -7.83 13.15 20.40
C GLN A 174 -9.09 13.81 19.85
N ILE A 175 -9.99 13.03 19.24
CA ILE A 175 -11.22 13.58 18.64
C ILE A 175 -12.09 14.24 19.72
N ASP A 176 -12.11 13.69 20.94
CA ASP A 176 -12.90 14.19 22.08
C ASP A 176 -12.47 15.58 22.59
N GLN A 177 -11.33 16.11 22.13
CA GLN A 177 -10.91 17.48 22.46
C GLN A 177 -11.71 18.56 21.70
N PHE A 178 -12.47 18.17 20.69
CA PHE A 178 -13.17 19.07 19.79
C PHE A 178 -14.69 18.96 19.99
N SER A 179 -15.39 20.10 19.98
CA SER A 179 -16.84 20.12 20.19
C SER A 179 -17.64 19.61 19.00
N SER A 180 -17.01 19.55 17.82
CA SER A 180 -17.59 19.03 16.59
C SER A 180 -16.50 18.53 15.62
N PRO A 181 -16.87 17.68 14.64
CA PRO A 181 -15.97 17.32 13.53
C PRO A 181 -15.51 18.53 12.69
N GLU A 182 -16.29 19.60 12.63
CA GLU A 182 -15.92 20.84 11.92
C GLU A 182 -14.78 21.57 12.64
N ASP A 183 -14.78 21.59 13.98
CA ASP A 183 -13.69 22.15 14.77
C ASP A 183 -12.40 21.35 14.59
N LEU A 184 -12.51 20.01 14.61
CA LEU A 184 -11.38 19.13 14.34
C LEU A 184 -10.82 19.34 12.93
N ALA A 185 -11.70 19.39 11.91
CA ALA A 185 -11.27 19.63 10.53
C ALA A 185 -10.58 20.99 10.37
N SER A 186 -11.13 22.04 10.99
CA SER A 186 -10.53 23.38 11.00
C SER A 186 -9.16 23.37 11.70
N TYR A 187 -9.03 22.64 12.80
CA TYR A 187 -7.76 22.45 13.50
C TYR A 187 -6.73 21.73 12.62
N ILE A 188 -7.11 20.61 12.00
CA ILE A 188 -6.21 19.85 11.10
C ILE A 188 -5.75 20.71 9.92
N LEU A 189 -6.65 21.50 9.32
CA LEU A 189 -6.30 22.44 8.25
C LEU A 189 -5.29 23.48 8.76
N SER A 190 -5.55 24.11 9.90
CA SER A 190 -4.62 25.08 10.50
C SER A 190 -3.25 24.47 10.83
N LEU A 191 -3.23 23.20 11.24
CA LEU A 191 -2.01 22.46 11.54
C LEU A 191 -1.22 22.13 10.26
N SER A 192 -1.91 21.78 9.18
CA SER A 192 -1.30 21.50 7.87
C SER A 192 -0.62 22.73 7.25
N GLU A 193 -1.08 23.93 7.59
CA GLU A 193 -0.51 25.20 7.13
C GLU A 193 0.62 25.73 8.03
N ASN A 194 0.86 25.09 9.19
CA ASN A 194 1.85 25.53 10.17
C ASN A 194 2.82 24.39 10.52
N GLU A 195 3.95 24.36 9.80
CA GLU A 195 4.99 23.34 9.95
C GLU A 195 5.53 23.25 11.38
N GLN A 196 5.74 24.38 12.07
CA GLN A 196 6.23 24.38 13.45
C GLN A 196 5.22 23.75 14.41
N ALA A 197 3.94 24.07 14.24
CA ALA A 197 2.87 23.47 15.04
C ALA A 197 2.74 21.96 14.76
N TYR A 198 2.76 21.55 13.49
CA TYR A 198 2.70 20.14 13.11
C TYR A 198 3.90 19.35 13.66
N THR A 199 5.12 19.83 13.42
CA THR A 199 6.35 19.13 13.83
C THR A 199 6.53 19.07 15.35
N SER A 200 5.88 19.96 16.11
CA SER A 200 5.86 19.88 17.57
C SER A 200 5.28 18.57 18.11
N TYR A 201 4.32 17.95 17.40
CA TYR A 201 3.77 16.63 17.76
C TYR A 201 4.78 15.48 17.60
N LEU A 202 5.89 15.73 16.91
CA LEU A 202 6.88 14.71 16.57
C LEU A 202 8.21 14.93 17.29
N SER A 203 8.25 15.85 18.27
CA SER A 203 9.46 16.23 19.01
C SER A 203 10.11 15.09 19.79
N TYR A 204 9.38 14.00 20.05
CA TYR A 204 9.93 12.81 20.67
C TYR A 204 10.82 12.00 19.71
N LYS A 205 10.61 12.11 18.38
CA LYS A 205 11.40 11.35 17.38
C LYS A 205 12.85 11.84 17.26
N ASN A 206 13.13 13.09 17.63
CA ASN A 206 14.47 13.68 17.56
C ASN A 206 15.08 13.93 18.96
N ASN A 207 14.56 13.28 19.99
CA ASN A 207 14.95 13.45 21.40
C ASN A 207 14.84 14.89 21.94
N SER A 208 14.09 15.77 21.28
CA SER A 208 13.83 17.13 21.81
C SER A 208 12.88 17.09 23.01
N THR A 209 12.00 16.07 23.06
CA THR A 209 11.11 15.84 24.19
C THR A 209 11.29 14.40 24.69
N PRO A 210 11.52 14.20 26.00
CA PRO A 210 11.61 12.87 26.57
C PRO A 210 10.27 12.14 26.48
N LEU A 211 10.33 10.81 26.41
CA LEU A 211 9.14 9.96 26.47
C LEU A 211 8.47 10.10 27.85
N SER A 212 7.13 9.98 27.91
CA SER A 212 6.40 9.98 29.18
C SER A 212 6.76 8.76 30.03
N GLU A 213 6.70 8.91 31.35
CA GLU A 213 7.00 7.83 32.30
C GLU A 213 6.04 6.65 32.13
N GLU A 214 4.77 6.94 31.87
CA GLU A 214 3.72 5.95 31.63
C GLU A 214 3.98 5.13 30.38
N PHE A 215 4.41 5.78 29.29
CA PHE A 215 4.75 5.13 28.04
C PHE A 215 5.99 4.24 28.20
N VAL A 216 7.04 4.75 28.86
CA VAL A 216 8.24 3.97 29.15
C VAL A 216 7.89 2.76 30.01
N LYS A 217 7.13 2.94 31.10
CA LYS A 217 6.75 1.84 32.00
C LYS A 217 5.92 0.75 31.31
N TYR A 218 5.10 1.11 30.32
CA TYR A 218 4.24 0.14 29.63
C TYR A 218 5.00 -0.63 28.55
N TRP A 219 5.96 0.01 27.88
CA TRP A 219 6.59 -0.52 26.66
C TRP A 219 8.10 -0.85 26.76
N GLN A 220 8.78 -0.46 27.85
CA GLN A 220 10.20 -0.76 28.12
C GLN A 220 10.36 -1.57 29.40
#